data_AF-A0A965PNR7-F1
#
_entry.id   AF-A0A965PNR7-F1
#
_cell.length_a   1.000
_cell.length_b   1.000
_cell.length_c   1.000
_cell.angle_alpha   90.00
_cell.angle_beta   90.00
_cell.angle_gamma   90.00
#
_symmetry.space_group_name_H-M   'P 1'
#
loop_
_entity.id
_entity.type
_entity.pdbx_description
1 polymer ?
#
loop_
_entity_poly.entity_id
_entity_poly.type
_entity_poly.pdbx_seq_one_letter_code
_entity_poly.pdbx_strand_id
1 'polypeptide(L)'
;ILLKIIEIQFDFILIYCIFEFMKLINTTSYCSDKLKEIIKWCMPQGVFLKDIRKIDIGNTKLGWHGRAWGSMRLHVGVPAYNKYIKPYKSGGFRGYLEVNTYTWEESLIELIAHELRHLYQYKKGKFYHGIKKIRKYNMGTKAKLCEVDASLYAMRKVREYRRANIKFNLV
;
A
#
# COMPACT_ATOMS: atom_id res chain seq x y z
N ILE A 1 34.18 13.32 -31.81
CA ILE A 1 32.91 13.90 -31.26
C ILE A 1 31.76 12.91 -31.40
N LEU A 2 31.52 12.30 -32.58
CA LEU A 2 30.49 11.26 -32.75
C LEU A 2 30.60 10.05 -31.79
N LEU A 3 31.81 9.54 -31.54
CA LEU A 3 32.01 8.38 -30.64
C LEU A 3 31.64 8.66 -29.17
N LYS A 4 31.84 9.90 -28.68
CA LYS A 4 31.45 10.31 -27.33
C LYS A 4 29.92 10.45 -27.17
N ILE A 5 29.20 10.76 -28.26
CA ILE A 5 27.75 10.89 -28.23
C ILE A 5 27.09 9.50 -28.14
N ILE A 6 27.68 8.48 -28.79
CA ILE A 6 27.16 7.11 -28.78
C ILE A 6 27.32 6.45 -27.40
N GLU A 7 28.45 6.65 -26.71
CA GLU A 7 28.65 6.14 -25.34
C GLU A 7 27.70 6.79 -24.32
N ILE A 8 27.52 8.12 -24.38
CA ILE A 8 26.58 8.83 -23.49
C ILE A 8 25.14 8.36 -23.71
N GLN A 9 24.76 8.07 -24.95
CA GLN A 9 23.41 7.62 -25.29
C GLN A 9 23.19 6.15 -24.87
N PHE A 10 24.22 5.31 -24.92
CA PHE A 10 24.17 3.95 -24.38
C PHE A 10 24.10 3.92 -22.85
N ASP A 11 24.85 4.79 -22.15
CA ASP A 11 24.76 4.91 -20.70
C ASP A 11 23.40 5.48 -20.27
N PHE A 12 22.84 6.45 -21.00
CA PHE A 12 21.49 6.94 -20.72
C PHE A 12 20.41 5.87 -20.95
N ILE A 13 20.54 5.04 -21.98
CA ILE A 13 19.60 3.95 -22.25
C ILE A 13 19.78 2.81 -21.24
N LEU A 14 21.00 2.49 -20.82
CA LEU A 14 21.27 1.45 -19.82
C LEU A 14 20.83 1.89 -18.41
N ILE A 15 20.95 3.18 -18.08
CA ILE A 15 20.39 3.76 -16.84
C ILE A 15 18.86 3.74 -16.86
N TYR A 16 18.22 3.99 -18.01
CA TYR A 16 16.77 3.84 -18.17
C TYR A 16 16.31 2.36 -18.16
N CYS A 17 17.17 1.42 -18.54
CA CYS A 17 16.86 -0.02 -18.54
C CYS A 17 17.02 -0.72 -17.18
N ILE A 18 17.60 -0.07 -16.15
CA ILE A 18 17.81 -0.69 -14.82
C ILE A 18 16.90 -0.10 -13.73
N PHE A 19 16.22 1.03 -13.99
CA PHE A 19 15.14 1.51 -13.12
C PHE A 19 13.79 0.94 -13.56
N GLU A 20 13.56 -0.34 -13.26
CA GLU A 20 12.19 -0.89 -13.24
C GLU A 20 11.40 -0.20 -12.11
N PHE A 21 10.84 0.97 -12.42
CA PHE A 21 9.83 1.60 -11.59
C PHE A 21 8.61 0.68 -11.59
N MET A 22 8.16 0.30 -10.38
CA MET A 22 6.86 -0.32 -10.12
C MET A 22 5.80 0.05 -11.17
N LYS A 23 5.23 -0.96 -11.84
CA LYS A 23 4.15 -0.73 -12.82
C LYS A 23 2.85 -0.41 -12.09
N LEU A 24 2.41 0.85 -12.15
CA LEU A 24 1.09 1.26 -11.68
C LEU A 24 0.07 1.12 -12.81
N ILE A 25 -0.97 0.32 -12.60
CA ILE A 25 -2.15 0.27 -13.45
C ILE A 25 -3.29 0.93 -12.68
N ASN A 26 -3.86 1.99 -13.24
CA ASN A 26 -4.97 2.72 -12.66
C ASN A 26 -6.12 2.72 -13.68
N THR A 27 -7.21 2.02 -13.37
CA THR A 27 -8.44 2.03 -14.17
C THR A 27 -9.56 2.81 -13.47
N THR A 28 -9.24 3.53 -12.40
CA THR A 28 -10.16 4.42 -11.69
C THR A 28 -10.11 5.83 -12.29
N SER A 29 -11.07 6.67 -11.94
CA SER A 29 -11.06 8.10 -12.27
C SER A 29 -10.19 8.93 -11.31
N TYR A 30 -9.57 8.30 -10.30
CA TYR A 30 -8.75 9.00 -9.33
C TYR A 30 -7.36 9.33 -9.90
N CYS A 31 -6.80 10.49 -9.54
CA CYS A 31 -5.55 10.99 -10.11
C CYS A 31 -4.36 10.05 -9.82
N SER A 32 -3.66 9.62 -10.88
CA SER A 32 -2.52 8.70 -10.78
C SER A 32 -1.36 9.23 -9.95
N ASP A 33 -1.09 10.54 -9.97
CA ASP A 33 -0.01 11.11 -9.16
C ASP A 33 -0.37 11.14 -7.68
N LYS A 34 -1.65 11.38 -7.36
CA LYS A 34 -2.17 11.20 -6.00
C LYS A 34 -2.09 9.74 -5.55
N LEU A 35 -2.36 8.77 -6.42
CA LEU A 35 -2.15 7.35 -6.09
C LEU A 35 -0.70 7.05 -5.76
N LYS A 36 0.27 7.58 -6.54
CA LYS A 36 1.69 7.41 -6.25
C LYS A 36 2.07 8.02 -4.90
N GLU A 37 1.57 9.20 -4.57
CA GLU A 37 1.76 9.84 -3.26
C GLU A 37 1.22 8.96 -2.12
N ILE A 38 -0.02 8.47 -2.27
CA ILE A 38 -0.65 7.57 -1.29
C ILE A 38 0.12 6.27 -1.13
N ILE A 39 0.55 5.64 -2.24
CA ILE A 39 1.36 4.42 -2.20
C ILE A 39 2.65 4.68 -1.42
N LYS A 40 3.38 5.75 -1.75
CA LYS A 40 4.60 6.15 -1.04
C LYS A 40 4.34 6.36 0.45
N TRP A 41 3.26 7.05 0.80
CA TRP A 41 2.85 7.27 2.19
C TRP A 41 2.62 5.97 2.98
N CYS A 42 2.00 5.00 2.31
CA CYS A 42 1.64 3.69 2.88
C CYS A 42 2.80 2.69 2.92
N MET A 43 3.98 3.03 2.39
CA MET A 43 5.09 2.09 2.30
C MET A 43 5.59 1.64 3.68
N PRO A 44 5.65 0.33 3.97
CA PRO A 44 6.30 -0.18 5.16
C PRO A 44 7.83 -0.07 5.03
N GLN A 45 8.48 0.25 6.15
CA GLN A 45 9.94 0.30 6.22
C GLN A 45 10.55 -1.04 5.76
N GLY A 46 11.50 -0.99 4.84
CA GLY A 46 12.18 -2.16 4.30
C GLY A 46 11.52 -2.79 3.06
N VAL A 47 10.36 -2.27 2.61
CA VAL A 47 9.89 -2.44 1.24
C VAL A 47 10.17 -1.15 0.49
N PHE A 48 10.73 -1.29 -0.71
CA PHE A 48 11.01 -0.19 -1.61
C PHE A 48 10.14 -0.35 -2.86
N LEU A 49 9.85 0.75 -3.56
CA LEU A 49 9.06 0.70 -4.80
C LEU A 49 9.70 -0.22 -5.84
N LYS A 50 11.05 -0.26 -5.92
CA LYS A 50 11.80 -1.18 -6.79
C LYS A 50 11.57 -2.65 -6.48
N ASP A 51 11.11 -2.99 -5.27
CA ASP A 51 10.81 -4.36 -4.91
C ASP A 51 9.42 -4.79 -5.41
N ILE A 52 8.57 -3.84 -5.79
CA ILE A 52 7.17 -4.08 -6.16
C ILE A 52 7.08 -4.09 -7.68
N ARG A 53 6.70 -5.26 -8.25
CA ARG A 53 6.59 -5.42 -9.71
C ARG A 53 5.40 -4.67 -10.28
N LYS A 54 4.24 -4.79 -9.63
CA LYS A 54 2.98 -4.26 -10.15
C LYS A 54 2.01 -3.90 -9.02
N ILE A 55 1.39 -2.74 -9.13
CA ILE A 55 0.21 -2.34 -8.36
C ILE A 55 -0.94 -2.09 -9.33
N ASP A 56 -2.06 -2.77 -9.13
CA ASP A 56 -3.27 -2.67 -9.93
C ASP A 56 -4.38 -2.07 -9.08
N ILE A 57 -4.91 -0.91 -9.48
CA ILE A 57 -5.99 -0.22 -8.79
C ILE A 57 -7.13 -0.03 -9.78
N GLY A 58 -8.28 -0.64 -9.49
CA GLY A 58 -9.40 -0.64 -10.40
C GLY A 58 -10.76 -0.55 -9.72
N ASN A 59 -11.71 0.04 -10.45
CA ASN A 59 -13.09 0.13 -10.00
C ASN A 59 -13.76 -1.26 -9.99
N THR A 60 -14.56 -1.53 -8.97
CA THR A 60 -15.29 -2.80 -8.83
C THR A 60 -16.67 -2.60 -8.22
N LYS A 61 -17.61 -3.48 -8.59
CA LYS A 61 -18.96 -3.54 -7.99
C LYS A 61 -19.00 -4.32 -6.68
N LEU A 62 -17.93 -5.07 -6.36
CA LEU A 62 -17.84 -5.91 -5.17
C LEU A 62 -17.47 -5.13 -3.90
N GLY A 63 -17.32 -3.81 -3.98
CA GLY A 63 -16.83 -2.96 -2.89
C GLY A 63 -15.32 -3.10 -2.65
N TRP A 64 -14.86 -2.59 -1.52
CA TRP A 64 -13.44 -2.55 -1.15
C TRP A 64 -12.85 -3.95 -0.95
N HIS A 65 -11.80 -4.28 -1.69
CA HIS A 65 -11.03 -5.49 -1.46
C HIS A 65 -9.60 -5.38 -1.98
N GLY A 66 -8.68 -6.08 -1.29
CA GLY A 66 -7.27 -6.07 -1.59
C GLY A 66 -6.73 -7.48 -1.76
N ARG A 67 -5.65 -7.60 -2.52
CA ARG A 67 -4.86 -8.83 -2.57
C ARG A 67 -3.40 -8.56 -2.88
N ALA A 68 -2.53 -9.08 -2.02
CA ALA A 68 -1.10 -9.14 -2.23
C ALA A 68 -0.64 -10.58 -2.54
N TRP A 69 0.27 -10.72 -3.49
CA TRP A 69 0.90 -11.99 -3.84
C TRP A 69 2.40 -11.97 -3.52
N GLY A 70 2.95 -13.13 -3.16
CA GLY A 70 4.39 -13.31 -2.93
C GLY A 70 5.26 -13.00 -4.16
N SER A 71 4.67 -12.91 -5.36
CA SER A 71 5.31 -12.41 -6.57
C SER A 71 5.50 -10.88 -6.61
N MET A 72 5.37 -10.22 -5.46
CA MET A 72 5.50 -8.76 -5.30
C MET A 72 4.50 -7.96 -6.15
N ARG A 73 3.28 -8.48 -6.21
CA ARG A 73 2.15 -7.87 -6.91
C ARG A 73 1.08 -7.48 -5.91
N LEU A 74 0.41 -6.37 -6.16
CA LEU A 74 -0.68 -5.86 -5.35
C LEU A 74 -1.87 -5.53 -6.24
N HIS A 75 -3.07 -5.90 -5.82
CA HIS A 75 -4.32 -5.52 -6.44
C HIS A 75 -5.24 -4.86 -5.40
N VAL A 76 -5.87 -3.76 -5.80
CA VAL A 76 -6.86 -3.03 -5.02
C VAL A 76 -8.11 -2.85 -5.88
N GLY A 77 -9.19 -3.50 -5.48
CA GLY A 77 -10.53 -3.23 -5.97
C GLY A 77 -11.17 -2.15 -5.11
N VAL A 78 -11.57 -1.04 -5.74
CA VAL A 78 -12.20 0.11 -5.06
C VAL A 78 -13.58 0.39 -5.66
N PRO A 79 -14.57 0.85 -4.87
CA PRO A 79 -15.78 1.40 -5.44
C PRO A 79 -15.46 2.66 -6.25
N ALA A 80 -16.34 3.03 -7.18
CA ALA A 80 -16.20 4.26 -7.95
C ALA A 80 -15.94 5.47 -7.02
N TYR A 81 -14.99 6.32 -7.43
CA TYR A 81 -14.61 7.48 -6.63
C TYR A 81 -15.81 8.41 -6.42
N ASN A 82 -16.12 8.70 -5.16
CA ASN A 82 -17.12 9.68 -4.77
C ASN A 82 -16.55 10.50 -3.61
N LYS A 83 -16.67 11.83 -3.70
CA LYS A 83 -16.11 12.78 -2.74
C LYS A 83 -16.71 12.62 -1.33
N TYR A 84 -17.94 12.11 -1.26
CA TYR A 84 -18.64 11.85 0.00
C TYR A 84 -19.02 10.36 0.09
N ILE A 85 -18.40 9.66 1.03
CA ILE A 85 -18.83 8.32 1.46
C ILE A 85 -19.21 8.42 2.94
N LYS A 86 -20.31 7.76 3.31
CA LYS A 86 -20.63 7.49 4.72
C LYS A 86 -19.46 6.78 5.40
N PRO A 87 -19.31 6.89 6.75
CA PRO A 87 -18.27 6.17 7.46
C PRO A 87 -18.26 4.69 7.07
N TYR A 88 -17.10 4.21 6.59
CA TYR A 88 -16.91 2.84 6.18
C TYR A 88 -16.11 2.09 7.24
N LYS A 89 -16.68 0.98 7.69
CA LYS A 89 -16.05 0.04 8.61
C LYS A 89 -15.41 -1.07 7.78
N SER A 90 -14.09 -1.02 7.65
CA SER A 90 -13.33 -2.10 7.02
C SER A 90 -12.92 -3.14 8.07
N GLY A 91 -12.79 -4.41 7.67
CA GLY A 91 -12.31 -5.48 8.56
C GLY A 91 -13.38 -6.03 9.51
N GLY A 92 -12.98 -6.51 10.70
CA GLY A 92 -13.87 -7.11 11.70
C GLY A 92 -14.26 -8.58 11.45
N PHE A 93 -13.99 -9.10 10.25
CA PHE A 93 -14.28 -10.49 9.87
C PHE A 93 -13.00 -11.32 9.73
N ARG A 94 -13.11 -12.64 9.93
CA ARG A 94 -12.02 -13.63 9.74
C ARG A 94 -10.74 -13.37 10.56
N GLY A 95 -10.84 -12.60 11.64
CA GLY A 95 -9.72 -12.27 12.53
C GLY A 95 -9.01 -10.96 12.17
N TYR A 96 -9.49 -10.13 11.25
CA TYR A 96 -8.97 -8.77 11.06
C TYR A 96 -9.55 -7.79 12.08
N LEU A 97 -8.78 -6.78 12.47
CA LEU A 97 -9.30 -5.69 13.31
C LEU A 97 -10.19 -4.79 12.46
N GLU A 98 -11.25 -4.27 13.08
CA GLU A 98 -12.12 -3.28 12.47
C GLU A 98 -11.42 -1.91 12.41
N VAL A 99 -11.50 -1.24 11.27
CA VAL A 99 -10.96 0.11 11.07
C VAL A 99 -12.07 1.03 10.55
N ASN A 100 -12.32 2.11 11.29
CA ASN A 100 -13.24 3.16 10.86
C ASN A 100 -12.53 4.11 9.90
N THR A 101 -13.08 4.30 8.71
CA THR A 101 -12.63 5.27 7.70
C THR A 101 -13.79 6.21 7.34
N TYR A 102 -13.51 7.49 7.12
CA TYR A 102 -14.51 8.55 6.97
C TYR A 102 -14.55 9.16 5.57
N THR A 103 -13.54 8.91 4.73
CA THR A 103 -13.51 9.35 3.33
C THR A 103 -13.08 8.22 2.42
N TRP A 104 -13.35 8.38 1.11
CA TRP A 104 -12.87 7.46 0.09
C TRP A 104 -11.34 7.32 0.14
N GLU A 105 -10.60 8.42 0.31
CA GLU A 105 -9.14 8.36 0.42
C GLU A 105 -8.67 7.61 1.67
N GLU A 106 -9.36 7.77 2.81
CA GLU A 106 -8.99 7.03 4.02
C GLU A 106 -9.16 5.51 3.86
N SER A 107 -10.26 5.08 3.21
CA SER A 107 -10.47 3.67 2.88
C SER A 107 -9.42 3.16 1.89
N LEU A 108 -9.03 3.97 0.91
CA LEU A 108 -7.94 3.63 -0.01
C LEU A 108 -6.60 3.47 0.73
N ILE A 109 -6.26 4.40 1.62
CA ILE A 109 -5.04 4.36 2.43
C ILE A 109 -5.00 3.13 3.32
N GLU A 110 -6.13 2.84 3.99
CA GLU A 110 -6.29 1.66 4.83
C GLU A 110 -5.98 0.37 4.05
N LEU A 111 -6.62 0.20 2.91
CA LEU A 111 -6.50 -1.00 2.08
C LEU A 111 -5.11 -1.14 1.45
N ILE A 112 -4.55 -0.05 0.89
CA ILE A 112 -3.19 -0.07 0.33
C ILE A 112 -2.16 -0.39 1.42
N ALA A 113 -2.26 0.25 2.59
CA ALA A 113 -1.33 0.00 3.68
C ALA A 113 -1.41 -1.46 4.18
N HIS A 114 -2.62 -2.03 4.23
CA HIS A 114 -2.84 -3.42 4.59
C HIS A 114 -2.13 -4.37 3.61
N GLU A 115 -2.38 -4.22 2.31
CA GLU A 115 -1.82 -5.09 1.29
C GLU A 115 -0.31 -4.92 1.10
N LEU A 116 0.21 -3.69 1.18
CA LEU A 116 1.65 -3.45 1.18
C LEU A 116 2.33 -4.11 2.38
N ARG A 117 1.63 -4.19 3.53
CA ARG A 117 2.17 -4.89 4.70
C ARG A 117 2.29 -6.39 4.46
N HIS A 118 1.38 -7.00 3.69
CA HIS A 118 1.52 -8.39 3.27
C HIS A 118 2.76 -8.59 2.39
N LEU A 119 3.05 -7.67 1.47
CA LEU A 119 4.29 -7.74 0.68
C LEU A 119 5.54 -7.69 1.56
N TYR A 120 5.57 -6.82 2.58
CA TYR A 120 6.65 -6.82 3.56
C TYR A 120 6.80 -8.17 4.28
N GLN A 121 5.68 -8.76 4.72
CA GLN A 121 5.68 -10.05 5.41
C GLN A 121 6.20 -11.18 4.51
N TYR A 122 5.78 -11.21 3.23
CA TYR A 122 6.30 -12.13 2.23
C TYR A 122 7.82 -11.96 2.05
N LYS A 123 8.30 -10.72 1.86
CA LYS A 123 9.73 -10.42 1.71
C LYS A 123 10.55 -10.87 2.93
N LYS A 124 9.98 -10.84 4.13
CA LYS A 124 10.63 -11.28 5.37
C LYS A 124 10.46 -12.77 5.66
N GLY A 125 9.84 -13.55 4.77
CA GLY A 125 9.58 -14.99 5.00
C GLY A 125 8.59 -15.27 6.12
N LYS A 126 7.84 -14.26 6.59
CA LYS A 126 6.82 -14.41 7.63
C LYS A 126 5.50 -14.81 6.96
N PHE A 127 5.25 -16.11 6.83
CA PHE A 127 4.05 -16.63 6.18
C PHE A 127 2.76 -16.15 6.84
N TYR A 128 1.83 -15.64 6.01
CA TYR A 128 0.49 -15.16 6.35
C TYR A 128 -0.36 -16.19 7.13
N HIS A 129 -0.22 -17.49 6.85
CA HIS A 129 -0.95 -18.55 7.57
C HIS A 129 -0.43 -18.80 9.00
N GLY A 130 0.83 -18.45 9.28
CA GLY A 130 1.37 -18.47 10.64
C GLY A 130 0.91 -17.28 11.49
N ILE A 131 0.42 -16.20 10.89
CA ILE A 131 0.07 -14.95 11.60
C ILE A 131 -1.22 -15.10 12.43
N LYS A 132 -2.15 -15.98 12.05
CA LYS A 132 -3.30 -16.36 12.91
C LYS A 132 -2.85 -16.90 14.27
N LYS A 133 -1.67 -17.53 14.34
CA LYS A 133 -1.05 -17.97 15.59
C LYS A 133 -0.43 -16.81 16.39
N ILE A 134 0.01 -15.74 15.73
CA ILE A 134 0.80 -14.67 16.36
C ILE A 134 -0.01 -13.79 17.32
N ARG A 135 -1.33 -13.62 17.15
CA ARG A 135 -2.13 -12.95 18.22
C ARG A 135 -2.09 -13.71 19.55
N LYS A 136 -1.96 -15.03 19.51
CA LYS A 136 -1.80 -15.87 20.70
C LYS A 136 -0.36 -15.81 21.26
N TYR A 137 0.64 -15.57 20.41
CA TYR A 137 2.06 -15.49 20.80
C TYR A 137 2.57 -14.09 21.15
N ASN A 138 1.82 -13.02 20.85
CA ASN A 138 2.28 -11.65 21.09
C ASN A 138 1.84 -11.05 22.44
N MET A 139 0.94 -11.71 23.18
CA MET A 139 0.71 -11.36 24.59
C MET A 139 1.99 -11.69 25.38
N GLY A 140 2.83 -10.67 25.63
CA GLY A 140 4.10 -10.78 26.36
C GLY A 140 5.38 -10.58 25.54
N THR A 141 5.32 -10.37 24.22
CA THR A 141 6.53 -10.10 23.41
C THR A 141 6.83 -8.61 23.27
N LYS A 142 8.12 -8.24 23.20
CA LYS A 142 8.58 -6.86 22.91
C LYS A 142 8.36 -6.42 21.44
N ALA A 143 7.71 -7.24 20.61
CA ALA A 143 7.49 -6.93 19.20
C ALA A 143 6.44 -5.81 19.05
N LYS A 144 6.73 -4.80 18.23
CA LYS A 144 5.72 -3.79 17.87
C LYS A 144 4.59 -4.48 17.10
N LEU A 145 3.37 -4.48 17.63
CA LEU A 145 2.24 -5.22 17.04
C LEU A 145 1.91 -4.76 15.60
N CYS A 146 2.13 -3.49 15.29
CA CYS A 146 2.00 -2.94 13.94
C CYS A 146 3.06 -3.46 12.95
N GLU A 147 4.10 -4.15 13.45
CA GLU A 147 5.06 -4.83 12.60
C GLU A 147 4.58 -6.22 12.16
N VAL A 148 3.61 -6.77 12.87
CA VAL A 148 3.19 -8.15 12.72
C VAL A 148 1.77 -8.27 12.17
N ASP A 149 0.88 -7.35 12.52
CA ASP A 149 -0.51 -7.32 12.07
C ASP A 149 -0.71 -6.24 10.99
N ALA A 150 -1.22 -6.64 9.83
CA ALA A 150 -1.48 -5.75 8.70
C ALA A 150 -2.60 -4.75 8.99
N SER A 151 -3.64 -5.15 9.72
CA SER A 151 -4.71 -4.24 10.14
C SER A 151 -4.17 -3.16 11.08
N LEU A 152 -3.30 -3.51 12.04
CA LEU A 152 -2.70 -2.50 12.94
C LEU A 152 -1.79 -1.52 12.19
N TYR A 153 -1.06 -2.01 11.19
CA TYR A 153 -0.26 -1.13 10.33
C TYR A 153 -1.15 -0.16 9.54
N ALA A 154 -2.22 -0.66 8.93
CA ALA A 154 -3.20 0.14 8.21
C ALA A 154 -3.88 1.19 9.11
N MET A 155 -4.36 0.78 10.29
CA MET A 155 -4.93 1.70 11.29
C MET A 155 -3.98 2.83 11.66
N ARG A 156 -2.69 2.52 11.85
CA ARG A 156 -1.67 3.53 12.15
C ARG A 156 -1.53 4.52 10.98
N LYS A 157 -1.49 4.03 9.74
CA LYS A 157 -1.36 4.89 8.54
C LYS A 157 -2.55 5.81 8.31
N VAL A 158 -3.77 5.34 8.56
CA VAL A 158 -4.97 6.18 8.53
C VAL A 158 -4.89 7.26 9.61
N ARG A 159 -4.47 6.92 10.84
CA ARG A 159 -4.31 7.91 11.93
C ARG A 159 -3.21 8.94 11.63
N GLU A 160 -2.09 8.52 11.05
CA GLU A 160 -1.03 9.40 10.59
C GLU A 160 -1.55 10.38 9.52
N TYR A 161 -2.30 9.87 8.54
CA TYR A 161 -2.89 10.68 7.48
C TYR A 161 -3.86 11.74 8.03
N ARG A 162 -4.76 11.36 8.95
CA ARG A 162 -5.65 12.31 9.62
C ARG A 162 -4.89 13.43 10.32
N ARG A 163 -3.85 13.08 11.07
CA ARG A 163 -3.01 14.06 11.77
C ARG A 163 -2.29 15.00 10.81
N ALA A 164 -1.83 14.50 9.67
CA ALA A 164 -1.19 15.31 8.63
C ALA A 164 -2.19 16.29 8.00
N ASN A 165 -3.36 15.81 7.58
CA ASN A 165 -4.40 16.65 6.98
C ASN A 165 -4.97 17.70 7.93
N ILE A 166 -5.11 17.38 9.23
CA ILE A 166 -5.51 18.37 10.23
C ILE A 166 -4.49 19.52 10.29
N LYS A 167 -3.19 19.23 10.18
CA LYS A 167 -2.15 20.27 10.18
C LYS A 167 -2.20 21.18 8.95
N PHE A 168 -2.59 20.66 7.79
CA PHE A 168 -2.73 21.48 6.57
C PHE A 168 -3.99 22.36 6.55
N ASN A 169 -5.01 22.02 7.33
CA ASN A 169 -6.26 22.80 7.41
C ASN A 169 -6.26 23.86 8.53
N LEU A 170 -5.22 23.90 9.36
CA LEU A 170 -5.07 24.85 10.47
C LEU A 170 -4.06 25.97 10.17
N VAL A 171 -3.51 26.00 8.95
CA VAL A 171 -2.63 27.04 8.42
C VAL A 171 -3.41 27.84 7.38
#